data_AF-A0A831TCK8-F1
#
_entry.id   AF-A0A831TCK8-F1
#
_cell.length_a   1.000
_cell.length_b   1.000
_cell.length_c   1.000
_cell.angle_alpha   90.00
_cell.angle_beta   90.00
_cell.angle_gamma   90.00
#
_symmetry.space_group_name_H-M   'P 1'
#
loop_
_entity.id
_entity.type
_entity.pdbx_description
1 polymer ?
#
loop_
_entity_poly.entity_id
_entity_poly.type
_entity_poly.pdbx_seq_one_letter_code
_entity_poly.pdbx_strand_id
1 'polypeptide(L)'
;MVRVLERGDLYFFYRPRGQEAHPAGREDIERVYLILSPDDGDRHRLIVIGHKKLPEIERGRTSGEERVWGFVSAVAERPEQLRDELAEPADGSKRQLPRPAGEGRYALVEHGDHVHLAYALELPEKLGPVPTELQIKPEASYVVSVKNPDQPSPLDLDEEPSYPKRLRDLFGRRKFIAAAPPELLDYENVEVLLIGAREDAERELGTQLDPEQGSAATAEIFRELKLDRERSPVKPLFEGEWQ
;
A
#
# COMPACT_ATOMS: atom_id res chain seq x y z
N MET A 1 1.14 -2.12 -25.13
CA MET A 1 2.54 -2.45 -24.80
C MET A 1 2.61 -2.51 -23.29
N VAL A 2 3.25 -3.54 -22.75
CA VAL A 2 3.44 -3.72 -21.31
C VAL A 2 4.89 -3.38 -20.99
N ARG A 3 5.12 -2.57 -19.95
CA ARG A 3 6.47 -2.24 -19.46
C ARG A 3 6.46 -2.22 -17.94
N VAL A 4 7.35 -2.99 -17.33
CA VAL A 4 7.59 -2.90 -15.89
C VAL A 4 8.40 -1.63 -15.61
N LEU A 5 7.88 -0.78 -14.73
CA LEU A 5 8.51 0.47 -14.32
C LEU A 5 9.31 0.31 -13.03
N GLU A 6 8.85 -0.57 -12.13
CA GLU A 6 9.42 -0.79 -10.80
C GLU A 6 8.99 -2.17 -10.26
N ARG A 7 9.82 -2.76 -9.41
CA ARG A 7 9.56 -3.99 -8.64
C ARG A 7 10.06 -3.82 -7.22
N GLY A 8 9.50 -4.60 -6.30
CA GLY A 8 9.95 -4.60 -4.91
C GLY A 8 9.05 -5.41 -3.99
N ASP A 9 9.27 -5.24 -2.70
CA ASP A 9 8.42 -5.78 -1.64
C ASP A 9 7.27 -4.83 -1.31
N LEU A 10 6.14 -5.39 -0.93
CA LEU A 10 5.04 -4.66 -0.33
C LEU A 10 4.68 -5.21 1.04
N TYR A 11 4.21 -4.31 1.90
CA TYR A 11 3.74 -4.67 3.23
C TYR A 11 2.43 -3.98 3.54
N PHE A 12 1.43 -4.76 3.95
CA PHE A 12 0.16 -4.22 4.44
C PHE A 12 0.17 -4.13 5.95
N PHE A 13 -0.36 -3.04 6.48
CA PHE A 13 -0.61 -2.88 7.91
C PHE A 13 -2.01 -2.35 8.18
N TYR A 14 -2.54 -2.61 9.36
CA TYR A 14 -3.70 -1.90 9.88
C TYR A 14 -3.44 -1.33 11.26
N ARG A 15 -4.05 -0.19 11.57
CA ARG A 15 -4.03 0.39 12.91
C ARG A 15 -5.38 0.14 13.60
N PRO A 16 -5.42 -0.60 14.72
CA PRO A 16 -6.60 -0.70 15.57
C PRO A 16 -7.03 0.67 16.10
N ARG A 17 -8.32 0.85 16.37
CA ARG A 17 -8.84 2.07 16.98
C ARG A 17 -8.62 2.06 18.49
N GLY A 18 -7.80 2.98 18.99
CA GLY A 18 -7.54 3.15 20.43
C GLY A 18 -6.35 2.35 20.94
N GLN A 19 -5.94 2.64 22.18
CA GLN A 19 -4.63 2.21 22.71
C GLN A 19 -4.54 0.75 23.18
N GLU A 20 -5.62 0.03 23.46
CA GLU A 20 -5.56 -1.40 23.87
C GLU A 20 -6.60 -2.21 23.10
N ALA A 21 -6.70 -1.95 21.80
CA ALA A 21 -7.77 -2.52 21.00
C ALA A 21 -7.49 -3.97 20.57
N HIS A 22 -8.46 -4.82 20.87
CA HIS A 22 -8.64 -6.16 20.31
C HIS A 22 -9.72 -6.05 19.20
N PRO A 23 -9.35 -5.61 17.99
CA PRO A 23 -10.30 -5.50 16.89
C PRO A 23 -10.87 -6.89 16.62
N ALA A 24 -12.17 -6.95 16.38
CA ALA A 24 -12.85 -8.17 15.96
C ALA A 24 -13.30 -8.08 14.49
N GLY A 25 -13.03 -6.94 13.85
CA GLY A 25 -13.38 -6.71 12.46
C GLY A 25 -12.97 -5.31 11.99
N ARG A 26 -13.25 -5.04 10.72
CA ARG A 26 -12.92 -3.79 10.03
C ARG A 26 -13.43 -2.52 10.72
N GLU A 27 -14.57 -2.57 11.40
CA GLU A 27 -15.12 -1.36 12.06
C GLU A 27 -14.26 -0.87 13.24
N ASP A 28 -13.45 -1.77 13.80
CA ASP A 28 -12.60 -1.54 14.97
C ASP A 28 -11.20 -1.04 14.62
N ILE A 29 -10.91 -0.84 13.33
CA ILE A 29 -9.63 -0.24 12.89
C ILE A 29 -9.82 1.24 12.58
N GLU A 30 -8.73 2.00 12.67
CA GLU A 30 -8.68 3.40 12.28
C GLU A 30 -8.26 3.54 10.82
N ARG A 31 -7.16 2.88 10.41
CA ARG A 31 -6.51 3.07 9.12
C ARG A 31 -5.87 1.79 8.60
N VAL A 32 -5.71 1.71 7.28
CA VAL A 32 -4.92 0.70 6.57
C VAL A 32 -3.74 1.41 5.90
N TYR A 33 -2.58 0.76 5.90
CA TYR A 33 -1.35 1.25 5.30
C TYR A 33 -0.82 0.25 4.30
N LEU A 34 -0.15 0.76 3.28
CA LEU A 34 0.62 0.01 2.30
C LEU A 34 2.03 0.62 2.27
N ILE A 35 3.05 -0.21 2.45
CA ILE A 35 4.43 0.16 2.16
C ILE A 35 4.81 -0.42 0.80
N LEU A 36 5.47 0.39 -0.03
CA LEU A 36 6.17 -0.05 -1.25
C LEU A 36 7.68 0.13 -1.03
N SER A 37 8.43 -0.97 -1.14
CA SER A 37 9.87 -1.04 -0.92
C SER A 37 10.56 -1.52 -2.22
N PRO A 38 11.00 -0.61 -3.11
CA PRO A 38 11.55 -1.00 -4.41
C PRO A 38 12.90 -1.74 -4.29
N ASP A 39 13.15 -2.74 -5.14
CA ASP A 39 14.38 -3.55 -5.13
C ASP A 39 15.64 -2.72 -5.40
N ASP A 40 15.55 -1.85 -6.42
CA ASP A 40 16.66 -1.05 -6.95
C ASP A 40 16.49 0.45 -6.62
N GLY A 41 15.62 0.79 -5.67
CA GLY A 41 15.27 2.18 -5.35
C GLY A 41 15.65 2.59 -3.94
N ASP A 42 15.96 3.86 -3.77
CA ASP A 42 16.24 4.52 -2.48
C ASP A 42 15.03 5.32 -1.98
N ARG A 43 13.82 5.04 -2.48
CA ARG A 43 12.58 5.75 -2.10
C ARG A 43 11.50 4.75 -1.70
N HIS A 44 11.48 4.43 -0.41
CA HIS A 44 10.45 3.60 0.21
C HIS A 44 9.26 4.47 0.57
N ARG A 45 8.06 4.03 0.24
CA ARG A 45 6.83 4.84 0.32
C ARG A 45 5.87 4.23 1.32
N LEU A 46 5.41 5.03 2.29
CA LEU A 46 4.30 4.69 3.16
C LEU A 46 3.03 5.37 2.63
N ILE A 47 2.06 4.57 2.22
CA ILE A 47 0.78 5.02 1.68
C ILE A 47 -0.32 4.75 2.70
N VAL A 48 -1.10 5.76 3.04
CA VAL A 48 -2.32 5.64 3.84
C VAL A 48 -3.49 5.41 2.90
N ILE A 49 -4.26 4.35 3.14
CA ILE A 49 -5.49 4.06 2.41
C ILE A 49 -6.64 4.80 3.10
N GLY A 50 -7.34 5.66 2.37
CA GLY A 50 -8.41 6.51 2.91
C GLY A 50 -9.65 5.73 3.36
N HIS A 51 -9.79 4.49 2.91
CA HIS A 51 -10.79 3.55 3.40
C HIS A 51 -10.14 2.49 4.30
N LYS A 52 -10.95 1.89 5.18
CA LYS A 52 -10.54 0.76 6.03
C LYS A 52 -10.43 -0.59 5.27
N LYS A 53 -10.35 -0.55 3.94
CA LYS A 53 -10.20 -1.71 3.05
C LYS A 53 -9.58 -1.24 1.72
N LEU A 54 -8.91 -2.14 1.01
CA LEU A 54 -8.54 -1.93 -0.38
C LEU A 54 -9.77 -1.88 -1.31
N PRO A 55 -9.65 -1.33 -2.52
CA PRO A 55 -10.72 -1.37 -3.50
C PRO A 55 -11.20 -2.81 -3.76
N GLU A 56 -12.51 -2.97 -3.91
CA GLU A 56 -13.06 -4.25 -4.35
C GLU A 56 -12.71 -4.50 -5.82
N ILE A 57 -12.58 -5.77 -6.18
CA ILE A 57 -12.30 -6.20 -7.55
C ILE A 57 -13.50 -7.03 -8.00
N GLU A 58 -14.51 -6.38 -8.58
CA GLU A 58 -15.68 -7.07 -9.09
C GLU A 58 -15.54 -7.40 -10.58
N ARG A 59 -15.64 -8.69 -10.94
CA ARG A 59 -15.66 -9.09 -12.35
C ARG A 59 -16.95 -8.60 -13.03
N GLY A 60 -16.81 -7.66 -13.96
CA GLY A 60 -17.89 -7.25 -14.87
C GLY A 60 -18.87 -6.23 -14.28
N ARG A 61 -18.51 -5.54 -13.20
CA ARG A 61 -19.22 -4.36 -12.68
C ARG A 61 -18.27 -3.17 -12.65
N THR A 62 -18.84 -1.99 -12.46
CA THR A 62 -18.10 -0.75 -12.26
C THR A 62 -18.78 -0.05 -11.09
N SER A 63 -18.56 -0.56 -9.88
CA SER A 63 -19.16 -0.01 -8.67
C SER A 63 -18.31 1.16 -8.13
N GLY A 64 -18.89 2.01 -7.28
CA GLY A 64 -18.14 3.06 -6.58
C GLY A 64 -17.15 2.51 -5.54
N GLU A 65 -17.33 1.25 -5.10
CA GLU A 65 -16.45 0.58 -4.13
C GLU A 65 -15.14 0.09 -4.75
N GLU A 66 -15.04 0.10 -6.07
CA GLU A 66 -13.81 -0.15 -6.82
C GLU A 66 -12.83 1.02 -6.75
N ARG A 67 -13.18 2.17 -6.14
CA ARG A 67 -12.34 3.38 -6.12
C ARG A 67 -12.03 3.80 -4.70
N VAL A 68 -10.73 3.81 -4.36
CA VAL A 68 -10.25 4.24 -3.05
C VAL A 68 -9.16 5.28 -3.23
N TRP A 69 -9.33 6.41 -2.56
CA TRP A 69 -8.28 7.41 -2.42
C TRP A 69 -7.29 6.99 -1.33
N GLY A 70 -6.03 7.30 -1.54
CA GLY A 70 -4.99 7.24 -0.53
C GLY A 70 -3.99 8.37 -0.75
N PHE A 71 -3.00 8.46 0.12
CA PHE A 71 -1.92 9.41 -0.05
C PHE A 71 -0.61 8.87 0.49
N VAL A 72 0.50 9.32 -0.09
CA VAL A 72 1.84 9.04 0.40
C VAL A 72 2.06 9.87 1.65
N SER A 73 2.05 9.23 2.82
CA SER A 73 2.21 9.91 4.11
C SER A 73 3.67 10.13 4.48
N ALA A 74 4.58 9.28 3.99
CA ALA A 74 6.00 9.41 4.24
C ALA A 74 6.81 8.77 3.11
N VAL A 75 8.00 9.32 2.86
CA VAL A 75 8.99 8.75 1.93
C VAL A 75 10.35 8.72 2.62
N ALA A 76 11.03 7.56 2.57
CA ALA A 76 12.30 7.35 3.25
C ALA A 76 13.37 6.77 2.33
N GLU A 77 14.62 7.07 2.66
CA GLU A 77 15.82 6.49 2.01
C GLU A 77 16.09 5.05 2.43
N ARG A 78 15.58 4.66 3.60
CA ARG A 78 15.71 3.30 4.12
C ARG A 78 14.37 2.81 4.69
N PRO A 79 13.99 1.54 4.50
CA PRO A 79 12.70 1.03 4.93
C PRO A 79 12.47 1.21 6.44
N GLU A 80 13.51 1.02 7.27
CA GLU A 80 13.37 1.09 8.73
C GLU A 80 12.95 2.47 9.24
N GLN A 81 13.10 3.54 8.45
CA GLN A 81 12.67 4.88 8.83
C GLN A 81 11.15 5.02 8.74
N LEU A 82 10.49 4.29 7.83
CA LEU A 82 9.03 4.28 7.73
C LEU A 82 8.35 3.68 8.98
N ARG A 83 9.07 2.84 9.74
CA ARG A 83 8.58 2.32 11.03
C ARG A 83 8.26 3.45 12.01
N ASP A 84 9.09 4.48 12.04
CA ASP A 84 8.94 5.57 12.99
C ASP A 84 7.75 6.47 12.59
N GLU A 85 7.47 6.58 11.30
CA GLU A 85 6.27 7.27 10.76
C GLU A 85 4.99 6.45 10.93
N LEU A 86 5.09 5.13 10.84
CA LEU A 86 4.00 4.21 11.21
C LEU A 86 3.63 4.31 12.69
N ALA A 87 4.45 4.90 13.55
CA ALA A 87 4.24 4.90 15.00
C ALA A 87 3.61 6.23 15.48
N GLU A 88 2.46 6.16 16.14
CA GLU A 88 1.79 7.34 16.73
C GLU A 88 2.73 8.12 17.69
N PRO A 89 2.59 9.45 17.81
CA PRO A 89 3.20 10.22 18.88
C PRO A 89 2.66 9.73 20.24
N ALA A 90 3.56 9.33 21.13
CA ALA A 90 3.18 8.88 22.46
C ALA A 90 3.00 10.07 23.41
N ASP A 91 1.76 10.45 23.71
CA ASP A 91 1.47 11.31 24.86
C ASP A 91 1.36 10.42 26.11
N GLY A 92 2.51 10.05 26.67
CA GLY A 92 2.62 9.32 27.95
C GLY A 92 2.37 7.81 27.94
N SER A 93 2.00 7.19 26.81
CA SER A 93 1.79 5.73 26.67
C SER A 93 2.90 5.05 25.84
N LYS A 94 2.96 3.70 25.85
CA LYS A 94 3.89 2.96 24.97
C LYS A 94 3.47 3.15 23.52
N ARG A 95 4.40 3.61 22.68
CA ARG A 95 4.24 3.76 21.22
C ARG A 95 3.74 2.44 20.61
N GLN A 96 2.54 2.44 20.02
CA GLN A 96 2.00 1.25 19.34
C GLN A 96 2.24 1.33 17.85
N LEU A 97 2.82 0.25 17.32
CA LEU A 97 2.98 0.06 15.89
C LEU A 97 1.70 -0.55 15.31
N PRO A 98 1.32 -0.16 14.08
CA PRO A 98 0.32 -0.88 13.28
C PRO A 98 0.64 -2.37 13.19
N ARG A 99 -0.41 -3.18 13.04
CA ARG A 99 -0.30 -4.64 12.97
C ARG A 99 -0.04 -5.04 11.52
N PRO A 100 1.01 -5.84 11.22
CA PRO A 100 1.26 -6.33 9.86
C PRO A 100 0.14 -7.30 9.44
N ALA A 101 -0.32 -7.17 8.21
CA ALA A 101 -1.51 -7.84 7.69
C ALA A 101 -1.27 -8.62 6.40
N GLY A 102 -0.13 -8.39 5.75
CA GLY A 102 0.29 -9.09 4.55
C GLY A 102 1.67 -8.63 4.11
N GLU A 103 2.37 -9.52 3.42
CA GLU A 103 3.69 -9.31 2.83
C GLU A 103 3.69 -9.97 1.46
N GLY A 104 4.33 -9.35 0.49
CA GLY A 104 4.47 -9.94 -0.84
C GLY A 104 5.34 -9.12 -1.79
N ARG A 105 5.32 -9.50 -3.06
CA ARG A 105 6.06 -8.86 -4.15
C ARG A 105 5.13 -8.02 -5.01
N TYR A 106 5.58 -6.83 -5.39
CA TYR A 106 4.85 -5.93 -6.29
C TYR A 106 5.62 -5.60 -7.56
N ALA A 107 4.86 -5.14 -8.55
CA ALA A 107 5.38 -4.42 -9.70
C ALA A 107 4.48 -3.24 -10.04
N LEU A 108 5.09 -2.10 -10.40
CA LEU A 108 4.39 -1.05 -11.14
C LEU A 108 4.53 -1.34 -12.63
N VAL A 109 3.42 -1.58 -13.30
CA VAL A 109 3.39 -2.00 -14.71
C VAL A 109 2.60 -1.00 -15.54
N GLU A 110 3.27 -0.38 -16.49
CA GLU A 110 2.63 0.44 -17.51
C GLU A 110 1.96 -0.47 -18.55
N HIS A 111 0.65 -0.32 -18.73
CA HIS A 111 -0.15 -1.03 -19.70
C HIS A 111 -1.08 -0.05 -20.43
N GLY A 112 -0.73 0.27 -21.68
CA GLY A 112 -1.48 1.28 -22.45
C GLY A 112 -1.27 2.69 -21.89
N ASP A 113 -2.34 3.34 -21.47
CA ASP A 113 -2.35 4.66 -20.82
C ASP A 113 -2.53 4.59 -19.29
N HIS A 114 -2.45 3.38 -18.73
CA HIS A 114 -2.58 3.12 -17.30
C HIS A 114 -1.29 2.58 -16.69
N VAL A 115 -1.13 2.79 -15.39
CA VAL A 115 -0.14 2.09 -14.57
C VAL A 115 -0.89 1.23 -13.57
N HIS A 116 -0.52 -0.04 -13.47
CA HIS A 116 -1.06 -0.98 -12.52
C HIS A 116 -0.05 -1.19 -11.39
N LEU A 117 -0.51 -1.11 -10.14
CA LEU A 117 0.14 -1.77 -9.01
C LEU A 117 -0.36 -3.22 -9.00
N ALA A 118 0.50 -4.13 -9.45
CA ALA A 118 0.28 -5.57 -9.40
C ALA A 118 1.01 -6.14 -8.20
N TYR A 119 0.40 -7.09 -7.47
CA TYR A 119 1.09 -7.81 -6.42
C TYR A 119 0.62 -9.26 -6.26
N ALA A 120 1.48 -10.05 -5.63
CA ALA A 120 1.19 -11.39 -5.13
C ALA A 120 1.71 -11.51 -3.69
N LEU A 121 0.89 -12.05 -2.79
CA LEU A 121 1.23 -12.26 -1.38
C LEU A 121 2.14 -13.47 -1.20
N GLU A 122 3.07 -13.34 -0.28
CA GLU A 122 3.87 -14.41 0.30
C GLU A 122 3.34 -14.79 1.70
N LEU A 123 2.81 -13.81 2.44
CA LEU A 123 2.15 -14.00 3.73
C LEU A 123 0.85 -13.17 3.86
N PRO A 124 -0.16 -13.67 4.60
CA PRO A 124 -0.23 -15.03 5.16
C PRO A 124 -0.39 -16.10 4.07
N GLU A 125 0.13 -17.31 4.31
CA GLU A 125 -0.02 -18.45 3.39
C GLU A 125 -1.50 -18.81 3.17
N LYS A 126 -2.32 -18.64 4.22
CA LYS A 126 -3.76 -18.85 4.18
C LYS A 126 -4.48 -17.57 4.57
N LEU A 127 -5.42 -17.16 3.74
CA LEU A 127 -6.27 -16.03 4.07
C LEU A 127 -7.14 -16.35 5.29
N GLY A 128 -7.04 -15.48 6.30
CA GLY A 128 -7.95 -15.45 7.44
C GLY A 128 -8.89 -14.24 7.39
N PRO A 129 -9.59 -13.94 8.50
CA PRO A 129 -10.49 -12.80 8.61
C PRO A 129 -9.86 -11.45 8.22
N VAL A 130 -8.61 -11.20 8.61
CA VAL A 130 -7.93 -9.90 8.41
C VAL A 130 -7.75 -9.59 6.93
N PRO A 131 -6.99 -10.37 6.12
CA PRO A 131 -6.89 -10.10 4.68
C PRO A 131 -8.26 -10.04 3.98
N THR A 132 -9.18 -10.92 4.37
CA THR A 132 -10.52 -11.01 3.77
C THR A 132 -11.34 -9.74 3.97
N GLU A 133 -11.47 -9.27 5.21
CA GLU A 133 -12.24 -8.07 5.55
C GLU A 133 -11.58 -6.78 5.03
N LEU A 134 -10.25 -6.76 4.93
CA LEU A 134 -9.48 -5.64 4.38
C LEU A 134 -9.39 -5.63 2.85
N GLN A 135 -9.97 -6.63 2.16
CA GLN A 135 -9.87 -6.81 0.70
C GLN A 135 -8.43 -6.98 0.19
N ILE A 136 -7.55 -7.55 1.01
CA ILE A 136 -6.21 -7.95 0.59
C ILE A 136 -6.34 -9.34 -0.05
N LYS A 137 -6.14 -9.41 -1.37
CA LYS A 137 -6.27 -10.62 -2.17
C LYS A 137 -4.93 -11.37 -2.21
N PRO A 138 -4.90 -12.68 -2.52
CA PRO A 138 -3.63 -13.39 -2.71
C PRO A 138 -2.82 -12.81 -3.87
N GLU A 139 -3.52 -12.37 -4.92
CA GLU A 139 -2.96 -11.71 -6.08
C GLU A 139 -3.96 -10.67 -6.56
N ALA A 140 -3.50 -9.48 -6.92
CA ALA A 140 -4.35 -8.42 -7.43
C ALA A 140 -3.59 -7.38 -8.25
N SER A 141 -4.33 -6.68 -9.13
CA SER A 141 -3.87 -5.46 -9.77
C SER A 141 -4.85 -4.31 -9.55
N TYR A 142 -4.29 -3.13 -9.31
CA TYR A 142 -5.03 -1.88 -9.16
C TYR A 142 -4.48 -0.85 -10.14
N VAL A 143 -5.34 -0.17 -10.88
CA VAL A 143 -4.91 1.02 -11.64
C VAL A 143 -4.57 2.12 -10.64
N VAL A 144 -3.37 2.69 -10.76
CA VAL A 144 -2.86 3.77 -9.91
C VAL A 144 -2.78 5.06 -10.70
N SER A 145 -3.57 6.04 -10.29
CA SER A 145 -3.52 7.40 -10.82
C SER A 145 -3.10 8.38 -9.74
N VAL A 146 -2.25 9.33 -10.10
CA VAL A 146 -1.78 10.41 -9.23
C VAL A 146 -2.63 11.64 -9.52
N LYS A 147 -3.22 12.22 -8.48
CA LYS A 147 -4.00 13.47 -8.59
C LYS A 147 -3.06 14.65 -8.83
N ASN A 148 -3.48 15.56 -9.69
CA ASN A 148 -2.82 16.83 -9.90
C ASN A 148 -2.92 17.67 -8.61
N PRO A 149 -1.81 18.10 -8.00
CA PRO A 149 -1.84 18.94 -6.79
C PRO A 149 -2.60 20.25 -7.00
N ASP A 150 -2.61 20.79 -8.23
CA ASP A 150 -3.26 22.06 -8.58
C ASP A 150 -4.81 21.95 -8.65
N GLN A 151 -5.37 20.77 -8.40
CA GLN A 151 -6.80 20.55 -8.38
C GLN A 151 -7.32 20.41 -6.94
N PRO A 152 -8.61 20.70 -6.69
CA PRO A 152 -9.20 20.49 -5.38
C PRO A 152 -8.96 19.06 -4.87
N SER A 153 -8.53 18.96 -3.62
CA SER A 153 -8.26 17.67 -2.97
C SER A 153 -9.58 16.97 -2.58
N PRO A 154 -9.72 15.66 -2.86
CA PRO A 154 -10.76 14.82 -2.26
C PRO A 154 -10.47 14.46 -0.79
N LEU A 155 -9.23 14.62 -0.33
CA LEU A 155 -8.79 14.36 1.04
C LEU A 155 -8.58 15.69 1.80
N ASP A 156 -8.61 15.63 3.13
CA ASP A 156 -8.31 16.78 3.98
C ASP A 156 -6.84 16.69 4.39
N LEU A 157 -5.95 17.21 3.52
CA LEU A 157 -4.50 17.24 3.74
C LEU A 157 -4.04 18.67 3.96
N ASP A 158 -3.12 18.86 4.91
CA ASP A 158 -2.61 20.17 5.30
C ASP A 158 -1.69 20.80 4.24
N GLU A 159 -1.01 19.96 3.45
CA GLU A 159 0.03 20.39 2.50
C GLU A 159 -0.08 19.69 1.14
N GLU A 160 0.41 20.35 0.09
CA GLU A 160 0.56 19.79 -1.25
C GLU A 160 1.93 19.10 -1.42
N PRO A 161 2.06 18.11 -2.32
CA PRO A 161 3.35 17.49 -2.61
C PRO A 161 4.34 18.50 -3.19
N SER A 162 5.57 18.48 -2.68
CA SER A 162 6.67 19.37 -3.08
C SER A 162 7.32 18.96 -4.41
N TYR A 163 6.53 18.83 -5.48
CA TYR A 163 7.06 18.40 -6.77
C TYR A 163 8.03 19.40 -7.40
N PRO A 164 9.16 18.92 -7.97
CA PRO A 164 9.95 19.74 -8.88
C PRO A 164 9.10 20.06 -10.11
N LYS A 165 9.40 21.22 -10.73
CA LYS A 165 8.68 21.71 -11.90
C LYS A 165 8.53 20.65 -13.00
N ARG A 166 9.56 19.83 -13.23
CA ARG A 166 9.55 18.73 -14.20
C ARG A 166 8.39 17.76 -14.00
N LEU A 167 8.09 17.36 -12.76
CA LEU A 167 6.99 16.44 -12.44
C LEU A 167 5.65 17.16 -12.46
N ARG A 168 5.58 18.38 -11.93
CA ARG A 168 4.35 19.19 -11.94
C ARG A 168 3.89 19.51 -13.38
N ASP A 169 4.82 19.75 -14.30
CA ASP A 169 4.53 20.01 -15.71
C ASP A 169 3.91 18.79 -16.44
N LEU A 170 4.12 17.55 -15.95
CA LEU A 170 3.55 16.34 -16.57
C LEU A 170 2.01 16.32 -16.55
N PHE A 171 1.41 16.92 -15.52
CA PHE A 171 -0.04 16.95 -15.36
C PHE A 171 -0.70 17.80 -16.46
N GLY A 172 -0.06 18.89 -16.90
CA GLY A 172 -0.64 19.83 -17.84
C GLY A 172 -2.02 20.34 -17.36
N ARG A 173 -3.07 20.08 -18.14
CA ARG A 173 -4.47 20.42 -17.77
C ARG A 173 -5.26 19.26 -17.16
N ARG A 174 -4.62 18.11 -16.97
CA ARG A 174 -5.31 16.89 -16.51
C ARG A 174 -5.52 16.95 -15.00
N LYS A 175 -6.61 16.35 -14.53
CA LYS A 175 -6.93 16.28 -13.10
C LYS A 175 -6.11 15.22 -12.37
N PHE A 176 -5.68 14.19 -13.10
CA PHE A 176 -4.84 13.12 -12.64
C PHE A 176 -4.10 12.54 -13.86
N ILE A 177 -3.00 11.85 -13.60
CA ILE A 177 -2.20 11.13 -14.58
C ILE A 177 -1.89 9.72 -14.05
N ALA A 178 -1.53 8.78 -14.91
CA ALA A 178 -1.02 7.49 -14.44
C ALA A 178 0.26 7.70 -13.62
N ALA A 179 0.57 6.80 -12.69
CA ALA A 179 1.80 6.84 -11.87
C ALA A 179 3.08 6.51 -12.67
N ALA A 180 3.29 7.21 -13.78
CA ALA A 180 4.45 7.12 -14.66
C ALA A 180 5.02 8.54 -14.88
N PRO A 181 6.27 8.81 -14.46
CA PRO A 181 7.22 7.88 -13.84
C PRO A 181 6.83 7.51 -12.39
N PRO A 182 7.36 6.39 -11.83
CA PRO A 182 7.20 6.04 -10.41
C PRO A 182 7.64 7.15 -9.45
N GLU A 183 8.58 8.01 -9.86
CA GLU A 183 9.05 9.21 -9.14
C GLU A 183 7.90 10.14 -8.69
N LEU A 184 6.73 10.08 -9.34
CA LEU A 184 5.55 10.80 -8.86
C LEU A 184 5.12 10.37 -7.46
N LEU A 185 5.40 9.13 -7.05
CA LEU A 185 5.05 8.61 -5.73
C LEU A 185 6.10 8.94 -4.66
N ASP A 186 7.24 9.51 -5.03
CA ASP A 186 8.39 9.71 -4.14
C ASP A 186 8.31 11.04 -3.35
N TYR A 187 7.12 11.61 -3.21
CA TYR A 187 6.89 12.85 -2.48
C TYR A 187 5.76 12.64 -1.48
N GLU A 188 5.90 13.24 -0.30
CA GLU A 188 4.84 13.24 0.71
C GLU A 188 3.62 14.03 0.22
N ASN A 189 2.46 13.71 0.77
CA ASN A 189 1.16 14.29 0.44
C ASN A 189 0.70 14.06 -1.00
N VAL A 190 1.36 13.15 -1.74
CA VAL A 190 0.90 12.72 -3.06
C VAL A 190 -0.38 11.93 -2.92
N GLU A 191 -1.47 12.46 -3.44
CA GLU A 191 -2.77 11.79 -3.46
C GLU A 191 -2.86 10.81 -4.64
N VAL A 192 -3.21 9.56 -4.33
CA VAL A 192 -3.36 8.47 -5.29
C VAL A 192 -4.79 7.95 -5.31
N LEU A 193 -5.27 7.63 -6.51
CA LEU A 193 -6.51 6.91 -6.73
C LEU A 193 -6.18 5.47 -7.13
N LEU A 194 -6.63 4.53 -6.32
CA LEU A 194 -6.56 3.10 -6.58
C LEU A 194 -7.90 2.63 -7.14
N ILE A 195 -7.87 1.95 -8.29
CA ILE A 195 -9.05 1.36 -8.90
C ILE A 195 -8.86 -0.14 -9.06
N GLY A 196 -9.76 -0.95 -8.47
CA GLY A 196 -9.70 -2.42 -8.58
C GLY A 196 -9.77 -2.87 -10.04
N ALA A 197 -8.77 -3.64 -10.50
CA ALA A 197 -8.69 -4.08 -11.88
C ALA A 197 -8.92 -5.59 -12.00
N ARG A 198 -8.03 -6.44 -11.46
CA ARG A 198 -8.08 -7.90 -11.62
C ARG A 198 -7.49 -8.64 -10.42
N GLU A 199 -7.92 -9.89 -10.22
CA GLU A 199 -7.35 -10.81 -9.22
C GLU A 199 -6.33 -11.79 -9.84
N ASP A 200 -6.08 -11.72 -11.15
CA ASP A 200 -5.11 -12.51 -11.91
C ASP A 200 -4.08 -11.60 -12.61
N ALA A 201 -3.37 -10.81 -11.80
CA ALA A 201 -2.46 -9.75 -12.21
C ALA A 201 -1.33 -10.23 -13.13
N GLU A 202 -0.65 -11.33 -12.81
CA GLU A 202 0.45 -11.85 -13.64
C GLU A 202 -0.03 -12.22 -15.03
N ARG A 203 -1.16 -12.94 -15.08
CA ARG A 203 -1.77 -13.40 -16.33
C ARG A 203 -2.25 -12.24 -17.18
N GLU A 204 -2.91 -11.25 -16.58
CA GLU A 204 -3.49 -10.13 -17.32
C GLU A 204 -2.42 -9.19 -17.86
N LEU A 205 -1.41 -8.90 -17.04
CA LEU A 205 -0.34 -7.97 -17.40
C LEU A 205 0.80 -8.65 -18.14
N GLY A 206 0.85 -9.99 -18.19
CA GLY A 206 1.98 -10.73 -18.75
C GLY A 206 3.29 -10.44 -18.01
N THR A 207 3.20 -10.25 -16.69
CA THR A 207 4.34 -9.98 -15.79
C THR A 207 4.54 -11.15 -14.85
N GLN A 208 5.78 -11.41 -14.47
CA GLN A 208 6.11 -12.33 -13.37
C GLN A 208 6.37 -11.48 -12.13
N LEU A 209 5.73 -11.78 -11.01
CA LEU A 209 5.91 -11.13 -9.71
C LEU A 209 6.89 -11.92 -8.83
N ASP A 210 7.07 -13.21 -9.13
CA ASP A 210 8.01 -14.14 -8.49
C ASP A 210 7.93 -14.12 -6.94
N PRO A 211 6.74 -14.33 -6.34
CA PRO A 211 6.62 -14.41 -4.88
C PRO A 211 7.34 -15.66 -4.34
N GLU A 212 8.11 -15.50 -3.27
CA GLU A 212 8.74 -16.59 -2.55
C GLU A 212 7.77 -17.24 -1.55
N GLN A 213 8.08 -18.45 -1.09
CA GLN A 213 7.34 -19.03 0.04
C GLN A 213 7.73 -18.33 1.33
N GLY A 214 6.95 -17.34 1.72
CA GLY A 214 7.06 -16.63 2.98
C GLY A 214 6.86 -17.55 4.18
N SER A 215 7.60 -17.29 5.25
CA SER A 215 7.47 -18.00 6.53
C SER A 215 7.80 -17.05 7.67
N ALA A 216 7.51 -17.46 8.91
CA ALA A 216 7.95 -16.70 10.07
C ALA A 216 9.47 -16.50 10.14
N ALA A 217 10.27 -17.37 9.53
CA ALA A 217 11.73 -17.21 9.49
C ALA A 217 12.17 -16.21 8.42
N THR A 218 11.54 -16.24 7.24
CA THR A 218 11.92 -15.49 6.04
C THR A 218 11.20 -14.16 5.87
N ALA A 219 10.18 -13.87 6.68
CA ALA A 219 9.37 -12.65 6.58
C ALA A 219 10.23 -11.37 6.59
N GLU A 220 10.26 -10.72 5.43
CA GLU A 220 11.07 -9.57 5.06
C GLU A 220 10.62 -8.31 5.79
N ILE A 221 9.32 -8.20 6.07
CA ILE A 221 8.73 -7.09 6.82
C ILE A 221 9.43 -6.86 8.17
N PHE A 222 9.90 -7.91 8.84
CA PHE A 222 10.64 -7.76 10.11
C PHE A 222 12.11 -7.40 9.90
N ARG A 223 12.71 -7.87 8.80
CA ARG A 223 14.12 -7.63 8.48
C ARG A 223 14.31 -6.20 7.97
N GLU A 224 13.52 -5.80 6.97
CA GLU A 224 13.60 -4.47 6.34
C GLU A 224 13.20 -3.37 7.31
N LEU A 225 12.03 -3.50 7.94
CA LEU A 225 11.50 -2.46 8.82
C LEU A 225 12.07 -2.52 10.25
N LYS A 226 12.96 -3.50 10.53
CA LYS A 226 13.57 -3.76 11.84
C LYS A 226 12.51 -3.82 12.95
N LEU A 227 11.45 -4.59 12.71
CA LEU A 227 10.38 -4.85 13.65
C LEU A 227 10.76 -5.97 14.62
N ASP A 228 10.50 -5.77 15.91
CA ASP A 228 10.72 -6.79 16.93
C ASP A 228 9.60 -7.83 16.88
N ARG A 229 9.91 -9.05 16.44
CA ARG A 229 8.94 -10.15 16.31
C ARG A 229 8.29 -10.54 17.64
N GLU A 230 8.98 -10.39 18.76
CA GLU A 230 8.45 -10.76 20.08
C GLU A 230 7.49 -9.71 20.62
N ARG A 231 7.61 -8.46 20.17
CA ARG A 231 6.79 -7.33 20.60
C ARG A 231 5.71 -6.94 19.61
N SER A 232 5.81 -7.42 18.37
CA SER A 232 4.86 -7.14 17.32
C SER A 232 3.67 -8.11 17.39
N PRO A 233 2.44 -7.65 17.15
CA PRO A 233 1.29 -8.54 17.00
C PRO A 233 1.38 -9.23 15.64
N VAL A 234 2.02 -10.39 15.60
CA VAL A 234 2.35 -11.10 14.35
C VAL A 234 1.25 -12.05 13.85
N LYS A 235 0.24 -12.31 14.69
CA LYS A 235 -0.85 -13.23 14.35
C LYS A 235 -1.59 -12.84 13.06
N PRO A 236 -1.88 -11.56 12.79
CA PRO A 236 -2.57 -11.18 11.55
C PRO A 236 -1.75 -11.46 10.29
N LEU A 237 -0.42 -11.36 10.37
CA LEU A 237 0.48 -11.64 9.24
C LEU A 237 0.65 -13.13 8.97
N PHE A 238 0.74 -13.96 10.01
CA PHE A 238 1.03 -15.39 9.84
C PHE A 238 -0.20 -16.29 9.80
N GLU A 239 -1.25 -15.93 10.53
CA GLU A 239 -2.48 -16.73 10.63
C GLU A 239 -3.67 -16.06 9.93
N GLY A 240 -3.53 -14.79 9.53
CA GLY A 240 -4.64 -14.01 8.95
C GLY A 240 -5.72 -13.63 9.95
N GLU A 241 -5.48 -13.81 11.25
CA GLU A 241 -6.48 -13.64 12.32
C GLU A 241 -6.36 -12.27 13.00
N TRP A 242 -7.50 -11.74 13.46
CA TRP A 242 -7.49 -10.56 14.30
C TRP A 242 -6.75 -10.82 15.63
N GLN A 243 -6.05 -9.79 16.10
CA GLN A 243 -5.33 -9.70 17.38
C GLN A 243 -5.32 -8.24 17.77
#